data_AF-A0A7D9HA77-F1
#
_entry.id   AF-A0A7D9HA77-F1
#
_cell.length_a   1.000
_cell.length_b   1.000
_cell.length_c   1.000
_cell.angle_alpha   90.00
_cell.angle_beta   90.00
_cell.angle_gamma   90.00
#
_symmetry.space_group_name_H-M   'P 1'
#
loop_
_entity.id
_entity.type
_entity.pdbx_description
1 polymer ?
#
loop_
_entity_poly.entity_id
_entity_poly.type
_entity_poly.pdbx_seq_one_letter_code
_entity_poly.pdbx_strand_id
1 'polypeptide(L)'
;MRNSVQFINLKKCYEKVQRRQDGVSTQRPMDCNVRMVAKFDPTWGSRDIDVYVQRHPDSAKLCGDMNGRVKLEVRVGEKKDNMTNFSIDLDSVYQSNRNPPIYKLSTVDPLRRNRFILIIRLTSTELKRDQYFTSPAFLIRSRRPAKTPNIEAKVSEEEVPIIVED
;
A
#
# COMPACT_ATOMS: atom_id res chain seq x y z
N MET A 1 24.63 -17.35 2.47
CA MET A 1 23.16 -17.31 2.24
C MET A 1 22.86 -15.94 1.67
N ARG A 2 22.38 -15.78 0.44
CA ARG A 2 22.21 -14.42 -0.12
C ARG A 2 21.17 -13.60 0.65
N ASN A 3 21.40 -12.30 0.76
CA ASN A 3 20.42 -11.37 1.33
C ASN A 3 19.08 -11.47 0.59
N SER A 4 17.98 -11.31 1.32
CA SER A 4 16.64 -11.27 0.74
C SER A 4 15.69 -10.45 1.59
N VAL A 5 14.63 -9.95 0.97
CA VAL A 5 13.53 -9.25 1.64
C VAL A 5 12.23 -9.96 1.30
N GLN A 6 11.48 -10.34 2.32
CA GLN A 6 10.15 -10.93 2.19
C GLN A 6 9.08 -9.94 2.65
N PHE A 7 8.05 -9.76 1.83
CA PHE A 7 6.89 -8.93 2.14
C PHE A 7 5.79 -9.80 2.74
N ILE A 8 5.43 -9.59 4.00
CA ILE A 8 4.53 -10.49 4.74
C ILE A 8 3.07 -10.21 4.42
N ASN A 9 2.66 -8.94 4.38
CA ASN A 9 1.26 -8.54 4.24
C ASN A 9 1.06 -7.42 3.21
N LEU A 10 1.95 -7.32 2.20
CA LEU A 10 1.78 -6.33 1.13
C LEU A 10 0.50 -6.66 0.32
N LYS A 11 -0.49 -5.77 0.40
CA LYS A 11 -1.73 -5.90 -0.37
C LYS A 11 -1.50 -5.52 -1.84
N LYS A 12 -2.24 -6.17 -2.74
CA LYS A 12 -2.30 -5.75 -4.16
C LYS A 12 -2.98 -4.39 -4.34
N CYS A 13 -3.83 -3.99 -3.40
CA CYS A 13 -4.55 -2.73 -3.43
C CYS A 13 -4.76 -2.15 -2.03
N TYR A 14 -4.51 -0.86 -1.89
CA TYR A 14 -4.84 -0.05 -0.71
C TYR A 14 -5.88 0.99 -1.09
N GLU A 15 -6.77 1.30 -0.15
CA GLU A 15 -7.82 2.29 -0.36
C GLU A 15 -7.51 3.59 0.37
N LYS A 16 -7.76 4.72 -0.28
CA LYS A 16 -7.77 6.04 0.32
C LYS A 16 -9.18 6.37 0.77
N VAL A 17 -9.34 6.76 2.02
CA VAL A 17 -10.61 7.26 2.55
C VAL A 17 -10.55 8.77 2.63
N GLN A 18 -11.62 9.41 2.15
CA GLN A 18 -11.82 10.83 2.37
C GLN A 18 -12.42 11.02 3.76
N ARG A 19 -11.74 11.78 4.62
CA ARG A 19 -12.28 12.30 5.88
C ARG A 19 -12.48 13.79 5.75
N ARG A 20 -13.67 14.26 6.13
CA ARG A 20 -13.99 15.69 6.26
C ARG A 20 -14.13 15.99 7.73
N GLN A 21 -13.29 16.86 8.27
CA GLN A 21 -13.36 17.34 9.64
C GLN A 21 -13.08 18.84 9.61
N ASP A 22 -13.92 19.63 10.27
CA ASP A 22 -13.79 21.09 10.38
C ASP A 22 -13.58 21.82 9.04
N GLY A 23 -14.31 21.38 8.00
CA GLY A 23 -14.19 21.93 6.64
C GLY A 23 -12.94 21.49 5.85
N VAL A 24 -12.02 20.76 6.48
CA VAL A 24 -10.81 20.23 5.85
C VAL A 24 -11.07 18.81 5.33
N SER A 25 -10.87 18.62 4.02
CA SER A 25 -10.96 17.30 3.38
C SER A 25 -9.58 16.67 3.24
N THR A 26 -9.31 15.59 3.99
CA THR A 26 -8.10 14.79 3.86
C THR A 26 -8.40 13.46 3.16
N GLN A 27 -7.49 12.98 2.32
CA GLN A 27 -7.64 11.67 1.67
C GLN A 27 -6.47 10.78 2.05
N ARG A 28 -6.64 9.87 3.00
CA ARG A 28 -5.51 9.08 3.53
C ARG A 28 -5.63 7.60 3.17
N PRO A 29 -4.54 6.95 2.76
CA PRO A 29 -4.46 5.50 2.68
C PRO A 29 -4.87 4.85 4.02
N MET A 30 -5.64 3.75 3.97
CA MET A 30 -6.07 2.98 5.14
C MET A 30 -5.37 1.62 5.22
N ASP A 31 -5.26 1.07 6.44
CA ASP A 31 -4.62 -0.22 6.71
C ASP A 31 -3.24 -0.36 6.05
N CYS A 32 -2.41 0.65 6.27
CA CYS A 32 -1.18 0.93 5.53
C CYS A 32 0.09 0.40 6.16
N ASN A 33 -0.05 -0.38 7.23
CA ASN A 33 1.09 -1.05 7.86
C ASN A 33 1.55 -2.24 7.00
N VAL A 34 2.77 -2.15 6.48
CA VAL A 34 3.41 -3.22 5.71
C VAL A 34 4.56 -3.80 6.52
N ARG A 35 4.46 -5.08 6.85
CA ARG A 35 5.46 -5.87 7.56
C ARG A 35 6.33 -6.63 6.58
N MET A 36 7.62 -6.63 6.87
CA MET A 36 8.66 -7.24 6.05
C MET A 36 9.69 -7.93 6.92
N VAL A 37 10.44 -8.82 6.29
CA VAL A 37 11.54 -9.55 6.90
C VAL A 37 12.75 -9.45 6.00
N ALA A 38 13.85 -8.91 6.51
CA ALA A 38 15.14 -8.94 5.83
C ALA A 38 15.95 -10.11 6.38
N LYS A 39 16.41 -11.00 5.49
CA LYS A 39 17.39 -12.04 5.81
C LYS A 39 18.73 -11.61 5.25
N PHE A 40 19.76 -11.72 6.07
CA PHE A 40 21.11 -11.25 5.76
C PHE A 40 22.06 -12.43 5.55
N ASP A 41 22.97 -12.27 4.60
CA ASP A 41 24.15 -13.11 4.53
C ASP A 41 24.98 -12.92 5.82
N PRO A 42 25.52 -14.00 6.41
CA PRO A 42 26.34 -13.90 7.62
C PRO A 42 27.50 -12.90 7.50
N THR A 43 28.01 -12.66 6.30
CA THR A 43 29.12 -11.72 6.04
C THR A 43 28.67 -10.27 5.87
N TRP A 44 27.36 -9.98 5.90
CA TRP A 44 26.84 -8.64 5.63
C TRP A 44 27.20 -7.60 6.71
N GLY A 45 27.56 -8.05 7.92
CA GLY A 45 27.90 -7.15 9.03
C GLY A 45 26.70 -6.31 9.49
N SER A 46 26.94 -5.04 9.83
CA SER A 46 25.92 -4.03 10.17
C SER A 46 24.73 -3.96 9.18
N ARG A 47 23.53 -3.67 9.71
CA ARG A 47 22.24 -3.97 9.07
C ARG A 47 21.29 -2.77 9.10
N ASP A 48 21.67 -1.70 8.42
CA ASP A 48 20.76 -0.58 8.23
C ASP A 48 19.75 -0.89 7.13
N ILE A 49 18.50 -0.51 7.37
CA ILE A 49 17.37 -0.76 6.48
C ILE A 49 16.68 0.56 6.21
N ASP A 50 16.72 1.00 4.97
CA ASP A 50 15.92 2.12 4.49
C ASP A 50 14.82 1.60 3.57
N VAL A 51 13.63 2.20 3.67
CA VAL A 51 12.50 1.88 2.80
C VAL A 51 12.01 3.15 2.12
N TYR A 52 11.75 3.04 0.82
CA TYR A 52 11.22 4.11 0.01
C TYR A 52 9.96 3.64 -0.69
N VAL A 53 9.02 4.56 -0.89
CA VAL A 53 7.92 4.39 -1.82
C VAL A 53 8.15 5.26 -3.05
N GLN A 54 7.77 4.76 -4.21
CA GLN A 54 7.69 5.55 -5.42
C GLN A 54 6.49 5.10 -6.25
N ARG A 55 5.96 5.99 -7.09
CA ARG A 55 5.08 5.58 -8.17
C ARG A 55 5.86 4.66 -9.10
N HIS A 56 5.20 3.60 -9.59
CA HIS A 56 5.82 2.69 -10.54
C HIS A 56 6.35 3.48 -11.76
N PRO A 57 7.55 3.21 -12.29
CA PRO A 57 8.14 4.05 -13.36
C PRO A 57 7.21 4.30 -14.55
N ASP A 58 6.54 3.26 -15.04
CA ASP A 58 5.56 3.41 -16.15
C ASP A 58 4.38 4.31 -15.76
N SER A 59 3.87 4.15 -14.55
CA SER A 59 2.78 4.97 -14.01
C SER A 59 3.22 6.42 -13.78
N ALA A 60 4.47 6.65 -13.35
CA ALA A 60 5.07 7.96 -13.19
C ALA A 60 5.19 8.69 -14.52
N LYS A 61 5.69 8.02 -15.57
CA LYS A 61 5.73 8.55 -16.93
C LYS A 61 4.34 8.96 -17.43
N LEU A 62 3.33 8.13 -17.19
CA LEU A 62 1.95 8.46 -17.58
C LEU A 62 1.43 9.70 -16.83
N CYS A 63 1.76 9.85 -15.56
CA CYS A 63 1.26 10.93 -14.70
C CYS A 63 2.09 12.22 -14.73
N GLY A 64 3.27 12.22 -15.35
CA GLY A 64 4.25 13.30 -15.18
C GLY A 64 4.72 13.44 -13.72
N ASP A 65 4.78 12.33 -12.98
CA ASP A 65 5.16 12.32 -11.56
C ASP A 65 6.69 12.41 -11.41
N MET A 66 7.15 13.47 -10.75
CA MET A 66 8.58 13.77 -10.53
C MET A 66 9.01 13.57 -9.06
N ASN A 67 8.18 12.99 -8.20
CA ASN A 67 8.52 12.80 -6.78
C ASN A 67 9.72 11.86 -6.55
N GLY A 68 9.94 10.89 -7.45
CA GLY A 68 10.98 9.88 -7.29
C GLY A 68 10.77 9.01 -6.04
N ARG A 69 11.88 8.67 -5.36
CA ARG A 69 11.88 7.87 -4.13
C ARG A 69 11.60 8.76 -2.93
N VAL A 70 10.54 8.46 -2.20
CA VAL A 70 10.22 9.14 -0.93
C VAL A 70 10.46 8.19 0.23
N LYS A 71 11.30 8.59 1.17
CA LYS A 71 11.71 7.77 2.32
C LYS A 71 10.55 7.60 3.29
N LEU A 72 10.26 6.35 3.64
CA LEU A 72 9.29 5.97 4.67
C LEU A 72 9.99 5.80 6.01
N GLU A 73 9.26 6.06 7.10
CA GLU A 73 9.75 5.77 8.43
C GLU A 73 9.75 4.26 8.67
N VAL A 74 10.91 3.71 9.05
CA VAL A 74 11.08 2.28 9.31
C VAL A 74 10.97 2.02 10.81
N ARG A 75 10.00 1.19 11.19
CA ARG A 75 9.89 0.65 12.55
C ARG A 75 10.54 -0.71 12.59
N VAL A 76 11.72 -0.76 13.20
CA VAL A 76 12.47 -2.01 13.40
C VAL A 76 11.80 -2.82 14.50
N GLY A 77 11.53 -4.10 14.22
CA GLY A 77 10.98 -5.06 15.17
C GLY A 77 12.05 -6.01 15.69
N GLU A 78 11.64 -7.24 15.99
CA GLU A 78 12.52 -8.30 16.49
C GLU A 78 13.71 -8.56 15.53
N LYS A 79 14.90 -8.66 16.11
CA LYS A 79 16.14 -9.05 15.43
C LYS A 79 16.55 -10.45 15.91
N LYS A 80 16.83 -11.34 14.96
CA LYS A 80 17.47 -12.65 15.18
C LYS A 80 18.80 -12.68 14.43
N ASP A 81 19.62 -13.69 14.69
CA ASP A 81 21.03 -13.74 14.26
C ASP A 81 21.27 -13.36 12.79
N ASN A 82 20.41 -13.76 11.86
CA ASN A 82 20.52 -13.41 10.44
C ASN A 82 19.26 -12.73 9.87
N MET A 83 18.38 -12.23 10.73
CA MET A 83 17.05 -11.77 10.31
C MET A 83 16.59 -10.55 11.08
N THR A 84 16.01 -9.59 10.38
CA THR A 84 15.39 -8.42 11.00
C THR A 84 13.94 -8.32 10.53
N ASN A 85 13.00 -8.36 11.48
CA ASN A 85 11.61 -7.99 11.23
C ASN A 85 11.52 -6.46 11.24
N PHE A 86 10.76 -5.88 10.30
CA PHE A 86 10.53 -4.44 10.27
C PHE A 86 9.18 -4.13 9.62
N SER A 87 8.70 -2.91 9.84
CA SER A 87 7.48 -2.44 9.20
C SER A 87 7.57 -0.98 8.81
N ILE A 88 6.69 -0.58 7.89
CA ILE A 88 6.47 0.81 7.50
C ILE A 88 4.97 1.12 7.58
N ASP A 89 4.64 2.40 7.61
CA ASP A 89 3.29 2.90 7.39
C ASP A 89 3.27 3.73 6.11
N LEU A 90 2.49 3.31 5.11
CA LEU A 90 2.37 4.07 3.86
C LEU A 90 1.76 5.46 4.09
N ASP A 91 0.99 5.71 5.16
CA ASP A 91 0.47 7.06 5.43
C ASP A 91 1.54 8.04 5.98
N SER A 92 2.72 7.55 6.37
CA SER A 92 3.75 8.38 7.03
C SER A 92 4.33 9.49 6.13
N VAL A 93 4.12 9.41 4.81
CA VAL A 93 4.67 10.34 3.81
C VAL A 93 3.59 11.05 3.00
N TYR A 94 2.37 11.13 3.55
CA TYR A 94 1.23 11.71 2.84
C TYR A 94 1.48 13.14 2.34
N GLN A 95 2.22 13.94 3.12
CA GLN A 95 2.67 15.27 2.74
C GLN A 95 4.16 15.20 2.34
N SER A 96 4.48 15.62 1.11
CA SER A 96 5.86 15.94 0.78
C SER A 96 6.09 17.42 1.11
N ASN A 97 7.30 17.77 1.53
CA ASN A 97 7.68 19.18 1.78
C ASN A 97 7.66 20.03 0.50
N ARG A 98 7.33 19.45 -0.67
CA ARG A 98 7.49 20.07 -2.00
C ARG A 98 6.26 20.05 -2.91
N ASN A 99 5.09 19.52 -2.47
CA ASN A 99 3.79 19.49 -3.18
C ASN A 99 3.83 19.31 -4.73
N PRO A 100 3.26 18.21 -5.29
CA PRO A 100 2.03 17.58 -4.82
C PRO A 100 2.25 16.32 -3.96
N PRO A 101 1.22 15.88 -3.20
CA PRO A 101 1.25 14.65 -2.42
C PRO A 101 1.66 13.43 -3.25
N ILE A 102 2.50 12.56 -2.69
CA ILE A 102 2.98 11.34 -3.37
C ILE A 102 1.82 10.46 -3.87
N TYR A 103 0.75 10.37 -3.09
CA TYR A 103 -0.45 9.60 -3.42
C TYR A 103 -1.56 10.46 -4.05
N LYS A 104 -1.21 11.52 -4.79
CA LYS A 104 -2.17 12.17 -5.68
C LYS A 104 -2.61 11.16 -6.74
N LEU A 105 -3.86 10.74 -6.68
CA LEU A 105 -4.39 9.71 -7.57
C LEU A 105 -4.86 10.32 -8.88
N SER A 106 -4.53 9.66 -9.99
CA SER A 106 -5.13 9.93 -11.29
C SER A 106 -6.55 9.35 -11.34
N THR A 107 -7.50 10.13 -11.85
CA THR A 107 -8.86 9.67 -12.17
C THR A 107 -8.94 9.08 -13.58
N VAL A 108 -8.06 9.52 -14.48
CA VAL A 108 -7.88 8.93 -15.81
C VAL A 108 -7.09 7.63 -15.65
N ASP A 109 -7.55 6.54 -16.28
CA ASP A 109 -6.88 5.22 -16.30
C ASP A 109 -6.23 4.83 -14.95
N PRO A 110 -7.01 4.78 -13.85
CA PRO A 110 -6.46 4.66 -12.49
C PRO A 110 -5.70 3.35 -12.29
N LEU A 111 -6.07 2.28 -13.00
CA LEU A 111 -5.43 0.97 -12.88
C LEU A 111 -3.98 0.99 -13.37
N ARG A 112 -3.68 1.75 -14.42
CA ARG A 112 -2.32 1.90 -14.95
C ARG A 112 -1.57 3.05 -14.30
N ARG A 113 -2.27 4.10 -13.87
CA ARG A 113 -1.65 5.33 -13.37
C ARG A 113 -1.38 5.36 -11.87
N ASN A 114 -2.13 4.60 -11.06
CA ASN A 114 -2.01 4.62 -9.60
C ASN A 114 -1.28 3.40 -9.02
N ARG A 115 -0.28 2.89 -9.74
CA ARG A 115 0.56 1.79 -9.27
C ARG A 115 1.82 2.32 -8.60
N PHE A 116 2.19 1.70 -7.50
CA PHE A 116 3.33 2.06 -6.65
C PHE A 116 4.16 0.83 -6.34
N ILE A 117 5.42 1.05 -5.96
CA ILE A 117 6.34 0.02 -5.49
C ILE A 117 7.08 0.50 -4.25
N LEU A 118 7.48 -0.46 -3.41
CA LEU A 118 8.46 -0.24 -2.36
C LEU A 118 9.85 -0.59 -2.87
N ILE A 119 10.84 0.21 -2.47
CA ILE A 119 12.26 -0.05 -2.67
C ILE A 119 12.90 -0.16 -1.29
N ILE A 120 13.55 -1.27 -1.01
CA ILE A 120 14.27 -1.52 0.23
C ILE A 120 15.76 -1.43 -0.08
N ARG A 121 16.48 -0.61 0.68
CA ARG A 121 17.93 -0.53 0.66
C ARG A 121 18.44 -1.17 1.95
N LEU A 122 19.19 -2.24 1.80
CA LEU A 122 20.01 -2.81 2.87
C LEU A 122 21.40 -2.20 2.76
N THR A 123 21.92 -1.64 3.84
CA THR A 123 23.26 -1.05 3.88
C THR A 123 24.13 -1.81 4.86
N SER A 124 25.30 -2.24 4.40
CA SER A 124 26.40 -2.73 5.23
C SER A 124 27.36 -1.58 5.48
N THR A 125 27.42 -1.08 6.72
CA THR A 125 28.35 0.01 7.07
C THR A 125 29.80 -0.45 7.07
N GLU A 126 30.05 -1.71 7.43
CA GLU A 126 31.39 -2.33 7.43
C GLU A 126 31.92 -2.51 6.00
N LEU A 127 31.11 -3.09 5.11
CA LEU A 127 31.52 -3.34 3.72
C LEU A 127 31.36 -2.11 2.83
N LYS A 128 30.71 -1.05 3.33
CA LYS A 128 30.29 0.14 2.55
C LYS A 128 29.52 -0.26 1.29
N ARG A 129 28.60 -1.21 1.42
CA ARG A 129 27.82 -1.77 0.32
C ARG A 129 26.34 -1.57 0.53
N ASP A 130 25.65 -1.33 -0.57
CA ASP A 130 24.20 -1.28 -0.63
C ASP A 130 23.67 -2.43 -1.46
N GLN A 131 22.53 -2.98 -1.06
CA GLN A 131 21.73 -3.87 -1.89
C GLN A 131 20.28 -3.44 -1.90
N TYR A 132 19.70 -3.43 -3.09
CA TYR A 132 18.32 -2.97 -3.31
C TYR A 132 17.39 -4.14 -3.63
N PHE A 133 16.19 -4.09 -3.07
CA PHE A 133 15.10 -5.01 -3.33
C PHE A 133 13.84 -4.23 -3.66
N THR A 134 13.04 -4.71 -4.61
CA THR A 134 11.82 -4.05 -5.06
C THR A 134 10.62 -4.94 -4.80
N SER A 135 9.51 -4.37 -4.32
CA SER A 135 8.26 -5.10 -4.16
C SER A 135 7.57 -5.37 -5.50
N PRO A 136 6.63 -6.33 -5.56
CA PRO A 136 5.59 -6.31 -6.56
C PRO A 136 4.86 -4.95 -6.55
N ALA A 137 4.39 -4.52 -7.71
CA ALA A 137 3.59 -3.30 -7.81
C ALA A 137 2.21 -3.48 -7.17
N PHE A 138 1.77 -2.48 -6.41
CA PHE A 138 0.46 -2.43 -5.77
C PHE A 138 -0.30 -1.18 -6.20
N LEU A 139 -1.63 -1.26 -6.14
CA LEU A 139 -2.54 -0.17 -6.51
C LEU A 139 -2.91 0.67 -5.28
N ILE A 140 -3.04 1.98 -5.45
CA ILE A 140 -3.77 2.83 -4.49
C ILE A 140 -4.99 3.41 -5.21
N ARG A 141 -6.18 3.30 -4.61
CA ARG A 141 -7.42 3.82 -5.19
C ARG A 141 -8.27 4.53 -4.14
N SER A 142 -9.18 5.40 -4.55
CA SER A 142 -10.20 5.90 -3.63
C SER A 142 -11.14 4.77 -3.21
N ARG A 143 -11.51 4.73 -1.92
CA ARG A 143 -12.54 3.82 -1.42
C ARG A 143 -13.85 4.10 -2.15
N ARG A 144 -14.47 3.04 -2.69
CA ARG A 144 -15.82 3.16 -3.24
C ARG A 144 -16.81 3.14 -2.08
N PRO A 145 -17.87 3.98 -2.09
CA PRO A 145 -18.96 3.80 -1.15
C PRO A 145 -19.53 2.39 -1.34
N ALA A 146 -19.83 1.71 -0.24
CA ALA A 146 -20.48 0.40 -0.30
C ALA A 146 -21.82 0.57 -1.03
N LYS A 147 -22.08 -0.23 -2.07
CA LYS A 147 -23.43 -0.37 -2.60
C LYS A 147 -24.22 -1.12 -1.54
N THR A 148 -25.18 -0.47 -0.89
CA THR A 148 -26.19 -1.17 -0.09
C THR A 148 -26.88 -2.19 -1.01
N PRO A 149 -26.91 -3.50 -0.68
CA PRO A 149 -27.74 -4.42 -1.44
C PRO A 149 -29.20 -4.01 -1.22
N ASN A 150 -29.89 -3.65 -2.30
CA ASN A 150 -31.31 -3.33 -2.27
C ASN A 150 -32.09 -4.63 -2.02
N ILE A 151 -32.45 -4.90 -0.77
CA ILE A 151 -33.36 -5.99 -0.39
C ILE A 151 -34.79 -5.42 -0.47
N GLU A 152 -35.21 -4.96 -1.65
CA GLU A 152 -36.59 -4.53 -1.91
C GLU A 152 -36.89 -4.78 -3.40
N ALA A 153 -37.11 -6.05 -3.75
CA ALA A 153 -37.80 -6.48 -4.96
C ALA A 153 -38.06 -8.01 -4.92
N LYS A 154 -38.82 -8.47 -3.93
CA LYS A 154 -39.57 -9.75 -3.99
C LYS A 154 -40.81 -9.65 -3.10
N VAL A 155 -41.79 -8.87 -3.53
CA VAL A 155 -43.19 -9.04 -3.10
C VAL A 155 -44.04 -8.91 -4.35
N SER A 156 -44.50 -10.04 -4.88
CA SER A 156 -45.82 -10.21 -5.49
C SER A 156 -45.87 -11.58 -6.18
N GLU A 157 -46.50 -12.54 -5.51
CA GLU A 157 -47.43 -13.49 -6.13
C GLU A 157 -48.18 -14.14 -4.96
N GLU A 158 -49.32 -13.54 -4.60
CA GLU A 158 -50.34 -14.16 -3.77
C GLU A 158 -50.98 -15.30 -4.59
N GLU A 159 -50.75 -16.55 -4.19
CA GLU A 159 -51.65 -17.64 -4.55
C GLU A 159 -52.88 -17.55 -3.65
N VAL A 160 -54.03 -17.26 -4.25
CA VAL A 160 -55.34 -17.31 -3.59
C VAL A 160 -55.77 -18.79 -3.51
N PRO A 161 -56.08 -19.35 -2.32
CA PRO A 161 -56.61 -20.69 -2.23
C PRO A 161 -58.10 -20.70 -2.63
N ILE A 162 -58.43 -21.54 -3.61
CA ILE A 162 -59.81 -21.85 -3.99
C ILE A 162 -60.40 -22.73 -2.88
N ILE A 163 -61.43 -22.22 -2.21
CA ILE A 163 -62.23 -22.97 -1.22
C ILE A 163 -63.14 -23.94 -1.98
N VAL A 164 -63.13 -25.20 -1.54
CA VAL A 164 -64.03 -26.27 -1.96
C VAL A 164 -65.30 -26.16 -1.12
N GLU A 165 -66.47 -26.21 -1.73
CA GLU A 165 -67.74 -26.48 -1.03
C GLU A 165 -68.36 -27.78 -1.58
N ASP A 166 -68.96 -28.53 -0.66
CA ASP A 166 -69.44 -29.92 -0.73
C ASP A 166 -70.55 -30.21 -1.75
#